data_AF-E2GH94-F1
#
_entry.id   AF-E2GH94-F1
#
_cell.length_a   1.000
_cell.length_b   1.000
_cell.length_c   1.000
_cell.angle_alpha   90.00
_cell.angle_beta   90.00
_cell.angle_gamma   90.00
#
_symmetry.space_group_name_H-M   'P 1'
#
loop_
_entity.id
_entity.type
_entity.pdbx_description
1 polymer ?
#
loop_
_entity_poly.entity_id
_entity_poly.type
_entity_poly.pdbx_seq_one_letter_code
_entity_poly.pdbx_strand_id
1 'polypeptide(L)'
;GGHAKTWIQIKPNLPEIADEKGIIFVCPDGKDSWYWDSPKNPAYRYETFVSSELVSYIDRNYKTIADRKGRAITGLSMGGHGAMWLGIRHKDVFGAAGSTSGGVDIRPFPQNWSMNKQLGEMASNKKVWDEHTVVNQLDKIQNGDLALIIDCGEDDFFLNVNKDFHNRL
;
A
#
# COMPACT_ATOMS: atom_id res chain seq x y z
N GLY A 1 -13.96 -1.32 1.07
CA GLY A 1 -13.06 -0.87 2.14
C GLY A 1 -13.03 -1.91 3.24
N GLY A 2 -11.92 -2.02 3.96
CA GLY A 2 -11.75 -2.94 5.09
C GLY A 2 -11.32 -2.20 6.35
N HIS A 3 -10.97 -2.95 7.39
CA HIS A 3 -10.43 -2.45 8.66
C HIS A 3 -9.44 -3.47 9.24
N ALA A 4 -8.90 -3.19 10.42
CA ALA A 4 -7.87 -4.03 11.06
C ALA A 4 -8.20 -5.53 11.23
N LYS A 5 -9.48 -5.93 11.14
CA LYS A 5 -9.90 -7.35 11.27
C LYS A 5 -10.19 -8.03 9.93
N THR A 6 -10.20 -7.30 8.82
CA THR A 6 -10.59 -7.83 7.51
C THR A 6 -9.71 -9.00 7.08
N TRP A 7 -8.39 -8.91 7.27
CA TRP A 7 -7.47 -9.99 6.91
C TRP A 7 -7.73 -11.27 7.70
N ILE A 8 -7.96 -11.18 9.01
CA ILE A 8 -8.29 -12.34 9.85
C ILE A 8 -9.64 -12.95 9.45
N GLN A 9 -10.58 -12.17 8.92
CA GLN A 9 -11.85 -12.70 8.42
C GLN A 9 -11.70 -13.43 7.08
N ILE A 10 -10.92 -12.86 6.15
CA ILE A 10 -10.68 -13.45 4.82
C ILE A 10 -9.77 -14.68 4.92
N LYS A 11 -8.77 -14.62 5.79
CA LYS A 11 -7.79 -15.67 6.03
C LYS A 11 -7.73 -15.99 7.53
N PRO A 12 -8.72 -16.75 8.06
CA PRO A 12 -8.79 -17.09 9.48
C PRO A 12 -7.55 -17.80 10.01
N ASN A 13 -6.83 -18.50 9.13
CA ASN A 13 -5.62 -19.23 9.50
C ASN A 13 -4.32 -18.38 9.51
N LEU A 14 -4.44 -17.04 9.54
CA LEU A 14 -3.29 -16.13 9.63
C LEU A 14 -2.43 -16.36 10.89
N PRO A 15 -3.00 -16.57 12.10
CA PRO A 15 -2.20 -16.86 13.29
C PRO A 15 -1.37 -18.14 13.15
N GLU A 16 -1.92 -19.20 12.57
CA GLU A 16 -1.20 -20.46 12.34
C GLU A 16 -0.05 -20.26 11.35
N ILE A 17 -0.25 -19.45 10.31
CA ILE A 17 0.84 -19.08 9.38
C ILE A 17 1.92 -18.26 10.12
N ALA A 18 1.52 -17.35 11.01
CA ALA A 18 2.45 -16.55 11.80
C ALA A 18 3.35 -17.43 12.66
N ASP A 19 2.76 -18.41 13.35
CA ASP A 19 3.47 -19.37 14.19
C ASP A 19 4.38 -20.29 13.35
N GLU A 20 3.86 -20.85 12.25
CA GLU A 20 4.62 -21.76 11.38
C GLU A 20 5.84 -21.07 10.75
N LYS A 21 5.68 -19.83 10.31
CA LYS A 21 6.73 -19.08 9.62
C LYS A 21 7.60 -18.23 10.54
N GLY A 22 7.23 -18.08 11.81
CA GLY A 22 7.92 -17.21 12.77
C GLY A 22 7.88 -15.74 12.36
N ILE A 23 6.74 -15.27 11.86
CA ILE A 23 6.54 -13.89 11.39
C ILE A 23 5.43 -13.20 12.18
N ILE A 24 5.39 -11.86 12.10
CA ILE A 24 4.33 -11.06 12.73
C ILE A 24 3.49 -10.43 11.61
N PHE A 25 2.17 -10.62 11.67
CA PHE A 25 1.23 -9.88 10.85
C PHE A 25 0.74 -8.63 11.60
N VAL A 26 0.95 -7.47 11.00
CA VAL A 26 0.44 -6.19 11.51
C VAL A 26 -0.64 -5.70 10.55
N CYS A 27 -1.89 -5.65 11.01
CA CYS A 27 -3.05 -5.29 10.20
C CYS A 27 -3.63 -3.94 10.67
N PRO A 28 -3.08 -2.78 10.26
CA PRO A 28 -3.65 -1.49 10.61
C PRO A 28 -4.99 -1.25 9.90
N ASP A 29 -5.84 -0.43 10.51
CA ASP A 29 -6.96 0.18 9.79
C ASP A 29 -6.41 1.22 8.81
N GLY A 30 -6.94 1.26 7.58
CA GLY A 30 -6.57 2.24 6.55
C GLY A 30 -7.70 3.23 6.22
N LYS A 31 -8.92 3.05 6.77
CA LYS A 31 -10.13 3.80 6.40
C LYS A 31 -10.29 3.93 4.88
N ASP A 32 -10.63 5.12 4.39
CA ASP A 32 -10.66 5.54 2.99
C ASP A 32 -9.45 6.42 2.64
N SER A 33 -8.34 6.28 3.37
CA SER A 33 -7.17 7.16 3.24
C SER A 33 -6.31 6.92 2.00
N TRP A 34 -6.45 5.72 1.39
CA TRP A 34 -5.52 5.21 0.37
C TRP A 34 -4.05 5.20 0.81
N TYR A 35 -3.81 5.25 2.12
CA TYR A 35 -2.49 5.29 2.74
C TYR A 35 -1.66 6.52 2.39
N TRP A 36 -2.32 7.62 2.01
CA TRP A 36 -1.68 8.90 1.79
C TRP A 36 -1.58 9.70 3.09
N ASP A 37 -0.57 10.55 3.09
CA ASP A 37 -0.60 11.79 3.84
C ASP A 37 -1.40 12.83 3.05
N SER A 38 -2.69 12.95 3.38
CA SER A 38 -3.66 13.73 2.62
C SER A 38 -3.25 15.20 2.51
N PRO A 39 -3.15 15.76 1.28
CA PRO A 39 -2.88 17.19 1.09
C PRO A 39 -4.10 18.08 1.41
N LYS A 40 -5.30 17.51 1.55
CA LYS A 40 -6.52 18.27 1.90
C LYS A 40 -6.97 18.08 3.35
N ASN A 41 -6.69 16.93 3.95
CA ASN A 41 -7.18 16.59 5.27
C ASN A 41 -6.03 16.25 6.22
N PRO A 42 -5.59 17.19 7.08
CA PRO A 42 -4.47 16.97 7.98
C PRO A 42 -4.72 15.88 9.04
N ALA A 43 -5.96 15.43 9.23
CA ALA A 43 -6.28 14.29 10.11
C ALA A 43 -5.99 12.92 9.44
N TYR A 44 -5.68 12.89 8.14
CA TYR A 44 -5.37 11.68 7.38
C TYR A 44 -3.88 11.65 7.05
N ARG A 45 -3.09 11.15 7.99
CA ARG A 45 -1.62 11.01 7.88
C ARG A 45 -1.20 9.55 7.84
N TYR A 46 -1.78 8.79 6.91
CA TYR A 46 -1.63 7.33 6.89
C TYR A 46 -0.31 6.85 6.31
N GLU A 47 0.36 7.67 5.48
CA GLU A 47 1.72 7.36 5.03
C GLU A 47 2.68 7.44 6.23
N THR A 48 2.65 8.55 6.97
CA THR A 48 3.45 8.74 8.20
C THR A 48 3.12 7.68 9.26
N PHE A 49 1.84 7.42 9.50
CA PHE A 49 1.40 6.45 10.49
C PHE A 49 1.96 5.05 10.19
N VAL A 50 1.80 4.55 8.96
CA VAL A 50 2.21 3.18 8.64
C VAL A 50 3.72 3.04 8.47
N SER A 51 4.39 3.98 7.78
CA SER A 51 5.82 3.84 7.49
C SER A 51 6.74 4.22 8.66
N SER A 52 6.25 5.01 9.61
CA SER A 52 7.08 5.50 10.72
C SER A 52 6.51 5.13 12.09
N GLU A 53 5.33 5.63 12.45
CA GLU A 53 4.81 5.53 13.83
C GLU A 53 4.53 4.09 14.23
N LEU A 54 3.82 3.35 13.36
CA LEU A 54 3.46 1.96 13.57
C LEU A 54 4.69 1.07 13.53
N VAL A 55 5.57 1.24 12.54
CA VAL A 55 6.83 0.48 12.45
C VAL A 55 7.65 0.67 13.72
N SER A 56 7.86 1.91 14.14
CA SER A 56 8.60 2.23 15.36
C SER A 56 7.95 1.65 16.62
N TYR A 57 6.62 1.64 16.70
CA TYR A 57 5.91 1.02 17.80
C TYR A 57 6.12 -0.50 17.81
N ILE A 58 5.98 -1.16 16.67
CA ILE A 58 6.13 -2.62 16.59
C ILE A 58 7.56 -3.05 16.92
N ASP A 59 8.57 -2.39 16.36
CA ASP A 59 9.98 -2.72 16.63
C ASP A 59 10.38 -2.51 18.10
N ARG A 60 9.75 -1.57 18.81
CA ARG A 60 10.01 -1.33 20.24
C ARG A 60 9.32 -2.33 21.17
N ASN A 61 8.18 -2.88 20.76
CA ASN A 61 7.32 -3.69 21.65
C ASN A 61 7.35 -5.19 21.34
N TYR A 62 7.85 -5.58 20.17
CA TYR A 62 7.91 -6.97 19.72
C TYR A 62 9.30 -7.32 19.21
N LYS A 63 9.64 -8.61 19.22
CA LYS A 63 10.91 -9.10 18.69
C LYS A 63 10.88 -9.13 17.16
N THR A 64 11.16 -8.00 16.53
CA THR A 64 11.30 -7.90 15.08
C THR A 64 12.76 -7.96 14.64
N ILE A 65 12.98 -8.16 13.34
CA ILE A 65 14.21 -7.75 12.67
C ILE A 65 13.99 -6.29 12.26
N ALA A 66 14.53 -5.35 13.04
CA ALA A 66 14.39 -3.91 12.81
C ALA A 66 15.29 -3.41 11.66
N ASP A 67 15.20 -4.06 10.51
CA ASP A 67 15.88 -3.75 9.26
C ASP A 67 14.90 -3.98 8.12
N ARG A 68 15.03 -3.22 7.03
CA ARG A 68 14.14 -3.37 5.88
C ARG A 68 14.07 -4.79 5.34
N LYS A 69 15.16 -5.55 5.36
CA LYS A 69 15.20 -6.94 4.87
C LYS A 69 14.30 -7.87 5.69
N GLY A 70 13.98 -7.49 6.92
CA GLY A 70 13.03 -8.20 7.78
C GLY A 70 11.58 -7.77 7.62
N ARG A 71 11.27 -6.84 6.69
CA ARG A 71 9.95 -6.23 6.59
C ARG A 71 9.39 -6.26 5.16
N ALA A 72 8.18 -6.77 5.04
CA ALA A 72 7.40 -6.73 3.81
C ALA A 72 6.06 -6.02 4.07
N ILE A 73 5.50 -5.41 3.03
CA ILE A 73 4.15 -4.84 3.06
C ILE A 73 3.31 -5.41 1.90
N THR A 74 2.06 -5.78 2.17
CA THR A 74 1.17 -6.28 1.11
C THR A 74 -0.27 -5.88 1.35
N GLY A 75 -1.08 -5.87 0.30
CA GLY A 75 -2.50 -5.57 0.41
C GLY A 75 -3.32 -5.90 -0.84
N LEU A 76 -4.64 -5.91 -0.63
CA LEU A 76 -5.65 -6.13 -1.67
C LEU A 76 -6.33 -4.81 -2.06
N SER A 77 -6.50 -4.53 -3.35
CA SER A 77 -7.25 -3.37 -3.86
C SER A 77 -6.66 -2.03 -3.40
N MET A 78 -7.37 -1.24 -2.57
CA MET A 78 -6.81 -0.06 -1.89
C MET A 78 -5.57 -0.42 -1.05
N GLY A 79 -5.52 -1.61 -0.46
CA GLY A 79 -4.34 -2.12 0.24
C GLY A 79 -3.17 -2.41 -0.71
N GLY A 80 -3.45 -2.85 -1.94
CA GLY A 80 -2.42 -3.06 -2.96
C GLY A 80 -1.81 -1.74 -3.43
N HIS A 81 -2.64 -0.70 -3.56
CA HIS A 81 -2.15 0.67 -3.71
C HIS A 81 -1.26 1.07 -2.53
N GLY A 82 -1.74 0.91 -1.29
CA GLY A 82 -0.97 1.28 -0.09
C GLY A 82 0.36 0.55 0.02
N ALA A 83 0.39 -0.75 -0.28
CA ALA A 83 1.60 -1.55 -0.26
C ALA A 83 2.64 -1.04 -1.27
N MET A 84 2.23 -0.75 -2.50
CA MET A 84 3.16 -0.22 -3.52
C MET A 84 3.55 1.23 -3.23
N TRP A 85 2.61 2.08 -2.82
CA TRP A 85 2.86 3.47 -2.45
C TRP A 85 3.91 3.58 -1.34
N LEU A 86 3.72 2.83 -0.25
CA LEU A 86 4.62 2.83 0.90
C LEU A 86 5.92 2.10 0.59
N GLY A 87 5.87 0.96 -0.10
CA GLY A 87 7.06 0.20 -0.48
C GLY A 87 8.03 1.02 -1.33
N ILE A 88 7.53 1.69 -2.37
CA ILE A 88 8.33 2.51 -3.28
C ILE A 88 8.92 3.74 -2.57
N ARG A 89 8.09 4.45 -1.80
CA ARG A 89 8.48 5.75 -1.20
C ARG A 89 9.27 5.61 0.10
N HIS A 90 9.14 4.49 0.79
CA HIS A 90 9.83 4.16 2.04
C HIS A 90 10.64 2.87 1.85
N LYS A 91 11.41 2.81 0.76
CA LYS A 91 12.36 1.73 0.43
C LYS A 91 13.59 1.71 1.32
N ASP A 92 13.63 2.52 2.37
CA ASP A 92 14.52 2.41 3.52
C ASP A 92 13.87 1.61 4.66
N VAL A 93 12.53 1.51 4.67
CA VAL A 93 11.72 0.83 5.71
C VAL A 93 11.26 -0.57 5.29
N PHE A 94 10.84 -0.77 4.03
CA PHE A 94 10.23 -2.02 3.54
C PHE A 94 11.09 -2.72 2.47
N GLY A 95 11.58 -3.93 2.75
CA GLY A 95 12.40 -4.76 1.85
C GLY A 95 11.64 -5.34 0.66
N ALA A 96 10.35 -5.58 0.85
CA ALA A 96 9.49 -6.19 -0.14
C ALA A 96 8.10 -5.55 -0.13
N ALA A 97 7.44 -5.51 -1.30
CA ALA A 97 6.07 -5.05 -1.45
C ALA A 97 5.25 -6.02 -2.32
N GLY A 98 3.99 -6.24 -1.94
CA GLY A 98 3.07 -7.10 -2.68
C GLY A 98 1.73 -6.43 -2.97
N SER A 99 1.23 -6.52 -4.20
CA SER A 99 -0.05 -5.93 -4.60
C SER A 99 -0.95 -6.97 -5.25
N THR A 100 -2.09 -7.23 -4.61
CA THR A 100 -3.15 -8.10 -5.11
C THR A 100 -4.31 -7.22 -5.61
N SER A 101 -4.64 -7.28 -6.90
CA SER A 101 -5.65 -6.43 -7.56
C SER A 101 -5.56 -4.95 -7.18
N GLY A 102 -4.34 -4.40 -7.11
CA GLY A 102 -4.10 -3.08 -6.53
C GLY A 102 -4.58 -1.92 -7.41
N GLY A 103 -5.05 -0.85 -6.76
CA GLY A 103 -5.32 0.43 -7.42
C GLY A 103 -4.05 1.20 -7.78
N VAL A 104 -3.17 0.60 -8.59
CA VAL A 104 -1.83 1.12 -8.92
C VAL A 104 -1.85 2.31 -9.90
N ASP A 105 -2.94 2.47 -10.66
CA ASP A 105 -3.30 3.73 -11.31
C ASP A 105 -4.75 4.09 -10.95
N ILE A 106 -4.92 5.20 -10.24
CA ILE A 106 -6.21 5.69 -9.74
C ILE A 106 -6.90 6.67 -10.69
N ARG A 107 -6.15 7.22 -11.65
CA ARG A 107 -6.59 8.33 -12.51
C ARG A 107 -7.75 7.97 -13.45
N PRO A 108 -7.91 6.71 -13.91
CA PRO A 108 -9.11 6.31 -14.65
C PRO A 108 -10.39 6.29 -13.80
N PHE A 109 -10.28 6.40 -12.46
CA PHE A 109 -11.39 6.22 -11.52
C PHE A 109 -11.59 7.43 -10.57
N PRO A 110 -11.57 8.68 -11.05
CA PRO A 110 -11.42 9.85 -10.17
C PRO A 110 -12.64 10.14 -9.29
N GLN A 111 -13.81 9.61 -9.65
CA GLN A 111 -15.06 9.79 -8.94
C GLN A 111 -15.37 8.63 -7.98
N ASN A 112 -14.48 7.63 -7.90
CA ASN A 112 -14.68 6.45 -7.06
C ASN A 112 -14.05 6.62 -5.68
N TRP A 113 -14.58 5.87 -4.71
CA TRP A 113 -14.00 5.68 -3.37
C TRP A 113 -13.69 6.95 -2.57
N SER A 114 -14.34 8.08 -2.90
CA SER A 114 -14.15 9.36 -2.22
C SER A 114 -12.69 9.86 -2.16
N MET A 115 -11.84 9.46 -3.12
CA MET A 115 -10.43 9.90 -3.17
C MET A 115 -10.31 11.43 -3.25
N ASN A 116 -11.29 12.10 -3.85
CA ASN A 116 -11.41 13.55 -3.91
C ASN A 116 -11.45 14.22 -2.52
N LYS A 117 -11.89 13.54 -1.46
CA LYS A 117 -11.82 14.07 -0.09
C LYS A 117 -10.38 14.25 0.40
N GLN A 118 -9.44 13.46 -0.15
CA GLN A 118 -8.03 13.51 0.22
C GLN A 118 -7.20 14.32 -0.77
N LEU A 119 -7.45 14.15 -2.08
CA LEU A 119 -6.64 14.77 -3.14
C LEU A 119 -7.27 16.05 -3.74
N GLY A 120 -8.55 16.31 -3.47
CA GLY A 120 -9.36 17.29 -4.20
C GLY A 120 -9.89 16.73 -5.53
N GLU A 121 -10.76 17.49 -6.20
CA GLU A 121 -11.27 17.11 -7.52
C GLU A 121 -10.15 17.00 -8.56
N MET A 122 -10.10 15.89 -9.31
CA MET A 122 -9.04 15.65 -10.30
C MET A 122 -8.97 16.75 -11.35
N ALA A 123 -10.12 17.27 -11.78
CA ALA A 123 -10.20 18.32 -12.79
C ALA A 123 -9.42 19.60 -12.40
N SER A 124 -9.35 19.92 -11.11
CA SER A 124 -8.64 21.10 -10.59
C SER A 124 -7.32 20.77 -9.88
N ASN A 125 -7.01 19.49 -9.63
CA ASN A 125 -5.84 19.05 -8.87
C ASN A 125 -5.02 17.97 -9.62
N LYS A 126 -4.99 17.98 -10.95
CA LYS A 126 -4.33 16.95 -11.77
C LYS A 126 -2.90 16.62 -11.31
N LYS A 127 -2.08 17.63 -11.01
CA LYS A 127 -0.71 17.43 -10.50
C LYS A 127 -0.70 16.64 -9.20
N VAL A 128 -1.59 16.94 -8.25
CA VAL A 128 -1.70 16.21 -6.98
C VAL A 128 -2.06 14.76 -7.23
N TRP A 129 -3.02 14.50 -8.13
CA TRP A 129 -3.40 13.13 -8.52
C TRP A 129 -2.23 12.37 -9.17
N ASP A 130 -1.53 12.99 -10.11
CA ASP A 130 -0.36 12.38 -10.75
C ASP A 130 0.74 12.07 -9.72
N GLU A 131 0.99 12.96 -8.75
CA GLU A 131 1.95 12.77 -7.66
C GLU A 131 1.53 11.71 -6.64
N HIS A 132 0.22 11.45 -6.48
CA HIS A 132 -0.35 10.44 -5.56
C HIS A 132 -0.79 9.15 -6.26
N THR A 133 -0.29 8.93 -7.48
CA THR A 133 -0.53 7.72 -8.25
C THR A 133 0.72 6.83 -8.26
N VAL A 134 0.57 5.56 -7.87
CA VAL A 134 1.66 4.59 -7.71
C VAL A 134 2.47 4.38 -8.99
N VAL A 135 1.82 4.20 -10.15
CA VAL A 135 2.52 3.99 -11.44
C VAL A 135 3.45 5.16 -11.82
N ASN A 136 3.20 6.36 -11.29
CA ASN A 136 4.04 7.52 -11.51
C ASN A 136 5.19 7.65 -10.51
N GLN A 137 5.33 6.74 -9.55
CA GLN A 137 6.42 6.73 -8.56
C GLN A 137 7.55 5.75 -8.94
N LEU A 138 7.41 5.01 -10.03
CA LEU A 138 8.35 3.94 -10.42
C LEU A 138 9.78 4.44 -10.64
N ASP A 139 9.96 5.71 -11.01
CA ASP A 139 11.27 6.36 -11.15
C ASP A 139 12.07 6.46 -9.84
N LYS A 140 11.40 6.25 -8.69
CA LYS A 140 12.02 6.28 -7.36
C LYS A 140 12.68 4.97 -6.96
N ILE A 141 12.48 3.90 -7.72
CA ILE A 141 13.06 2.58 -7.46
C ILE A 141 13.92 2.12 -8.62
N GLN A 142 14.90 1.29 -8.31
CA GLN A 142 15.78 0.61 -9.25
C GLN A 142 15.80 -0.89 -8.95
N ASN A 143 16.30 -1.70 -9.88
CA ASN A 143 16.42 -3.13 -9.65
C ASN A 143 17.28 -3.42 -8.40
N GLY A 144 16.75 -4.26 -7.51
CA GLY A 144 17.38 -4.57 -6.22
C GLY A 144 16.94 -3.67 -5.06
N ASP A 145 16.23 -2.56 -5.30
CA ASP A 145 15.67 -1.75 -4.22
C ASP A 145 14.59 -2.53 -3.46
N LEU A 146 13.67 -3.20 -4.17
CA LEU A 146 12.53 -3.92 -3.58
C LEU A 146 12.34 -5.28 -4.22
N ALA A 147 12.01 -6.29 -3.41
CA ALA A 147 11.38 -7.50 -3.92
C ALA A 147 9.88 -7.25 -4.13
N LEU A 148 9.38 -7.46 -5.36
CA LEU A 148 8.01 -7.15 -5.72
C LEU A 148 7.23 -8.41 -6.10
N ILE A 149 5.97 -8.48 -5.68
CA ILE A 149 4.97 -9.42 -6.20
C ILE A 149 3.71 -8.63 -6.60
N ILE A 150 3.20 -8.89 -7.80
CA ILE A 150 2.01 -8.24 -8.33
C ILE A 150 1.12 -9.34 -8.91
N ASP A 151 -0.14 -9.36 -8.50
CA ASP A 151 -1.14 -10.27 -9.01
C ASP A 151 -2.47 -9.51 -9.21
N CYS A 152 -3.25 -9.92 -10.20
CA CYS A 152 -4.56 -9.35 -10.50
C CYS A 152 -5.37 -10.36 -11.30
N GLY A 153 -6.65 -10.55 -10.95
CA GLY A 153 -7.54 -11.44 -11.69
C GLY A 153 -7.82 -10.94 -13.12
N GLU A 154 -7.96 -11.85 -14.08
CA GLU A 154 -8.20 -11.48 -15.49
C GLU A 154 -9.57 -10.83 -15.75
N ASP A 155 -10.53 -11.03 -14.86
CA ASP A 155 -11.85 -10.39 -14.92
C ASP A 155 -11.94 -9.12 -14.04
N ASP A 156 -10.83 -8.71 -13.41
CA ASP A 156 -10.80 -7.54 -12.51
C ASP A 156 -10.77 -6.23 -13.32
N PHE A 157 -11.55 -5.24 -12.88
CA PHE A 157 -11.56 -3.91 -13.51
C PHE A 157 -10.22 -3.17 -13.37
N PHE A 158 -9.36 -3.57 -12.43
CA PHE A 158 -7.99 -3.07 -12.31
C PHE A 158 -6.97 -3.80 -13.18
N LEU A 159 -7.35 -4.79 -13.99
CA LEU A 159 -6.39 -5.59 -14.76
C LEU A 159 -5.47 -4.74 -15.65
N ASN A 160 -6.04 -3.83 -16.45
CA ASN A 160 -5.26 -3.07 -17.42
C ASN A 160 -4.27 -2.11 -16.75
N VAL A 161 -4.65 -1.51 -15.61
CA VAL A 161 -3.72 -0.64 -14.86
C VAL A 161 -2.60 -1.44 -14.19
N ASN A 162 -2.87 -2.68 -13.76
CA ASN A 162 -1.83 -3.57 -13.23
C ASN A 162 -0.89 -4.09 -14.33
N LYS A 163 -1.40 -4.36 -15.55
CA LYS A 163 -0.58 -4.71 -16.71
C LYS A 163 0.36 -3.56 -17.10
N ASP A 164 -0.15 -2.32 -17.17
CA ASP A 164 0.68 -1.14 -17.45
C ASP A 164 1.76 -0.96 -16.39
N PHE A 165 1.40 -1.07 -15.11
CA PHE A 165 2.35 -0.99 -14.01
C PHE A 165 3.45 -2.05 -14.11
N HIS A 166 3.09 -3.31 -14.38
CA HIS A 166 4.06 -4.38 -14.57
C HIS A 166 5.01 -4.13 -15.76
N ASN A 167 4.49 -3.67 -16.89
CA ASN A 167 5.31 -3.42 -18.09
C ASN A 167 6.30 -2.25 -17.92
N ARG A 168 6.10 -1.40 -16.91
CA ARG A 168 6.93 -0.22 -16.62
C ARG A 168 7.99 -0.47 -15.53
N LEU A 169 7.96 -1.63 -14.87
CA LEU A 169 8.97 -2.07 -13.91
C LEU A 169 10.21 -2.63 -14.63
#